data_AF-A0A661GV10-F1
#
_entry.id   AF-A0A661GV10-F1
#
_cell.length_a   1.000
_cell.length_b   1.000
_cell.length_c   1.000
_cell.angle_alpha   90.00
_cell.angle_beta   90.00
_cell.angle_gamma   90.00
#
_symmetry.space_group_name_H-M   'P 1'
#
loop_
_entity.id
_entity.type
_entity.pdbx_description
1 polymer ?
#
loop_
_entity_poly.entity_id
_entity_poly.type
_entity_poly.pdbx_seq_one_letter_code
_entity_poly.pdbx_strand_id
1 'polypeptide(L)'
;TLLRKLAANYEHVEIDPSPIRIKIMGIIDDYRNKFVEARTDRNRSFDRAGSGEDLDAGIVKSVKVYIAEKKKLSVGDKMAGRHGNKGVISRIVAEEDMPFLPDGTPVDIVLNPLGVPSRMNVGQVLETHLGWACKHLGMHAATPIFDGISEQQIRDMLTEAGLPDDGKTVLYDGRTGDRFEQRVVVGTIYMLKLHHLVSEKIHARAVGPYSLVTQQPLGGKAQYGGQRFGEMEVWALEAYGAAHALQEILTVKSDDIAGRTRMYEAIVKGTNVLDSGCPESFNVLIKELQGLGLNFQVKNEDGESIL
;
A
#
# COMPACT_ATOMS: atom_id res chain seq x y z
N THR A 1 24.65 -30.77 36.18
CA THR A 1 25.92 -30.39 36.82
C THR A 1 25.65 -29.80 38.19
N LEU A 2 26.59 -29.92 39.13
CA LEU A 2 26.49 -29.36 40.49
C LEU A 2 26.14 -27.86 40.47
N LEU A 3 26.72 -27.12 39.53
CA LEU A 3 26.45 -25.70 39.27
C LEU A 3 24.98 -25.40 38.94
N ARG A 4 24.28 -26.28 38.21
CA ARG A 4 22.86 -26.10 37.88
C ARG A 4 21.95 -26.31 39.10
N LYS A 5 22.33 -27.22 40.01
CA LYS A 5 21.64 -27.43 41.29
C LYS A 5 21.87 -26.26 42.25
N LEU A 6 23.09 -25.72 42.30
CA LEU A 6 23.44 -24.53 43.07
C LEU A 6 22.71 -23.29 42.54
N ALA A 7 22.65 -23.10 41.21
CA ALA A 7 21.92 -21.98 40.61
C ALA A 7 20.40 -22.04 40.84
N ALA A 8 19.83 -23.24 40.97
CA ALA A 8 18.40 -23.41 41.25
C ALA A 8 18.02 -23.17 42.72
N ASN A 9 18.93 -23.45 43.66
CA ASN A 9 18.69 -23.41 45.11
C ASN A 9 19.67 -22.48 45.84
N TYR A 10 20.08 -21.38 45.20
CA TYR A 10 21.10 -20.46 45.73
C TYR A 10 20.72 -19.82 47.08
N GLU A 11 19.43 -19.80 47.42
CA GLU A 11 18.91 -19.25 48.68
C GLU A 11 19.20 -20.14 49.90
N HIS A 12 19.45 -21.44 49.71
CA HIS A 12 19.59 -22.43 50.78
C HIS A 12 20.80 -23.35 50.53
N VAL A 13 21.99 -22.74 50.39
CA VAL A 13 23.24 -23.47 50.15
C VAL A 13 24.02 -23.63 51.45
N GLU A 14 23.98 -24.83 52.03
CA GLU A 14 24.86 -25.24 53.13
C GLU A 14 26.06 -26.03 52.58
N ILE A 15 27.26 -25.54 52.84
CA ILE A 15 28.54 -26.17 52.45
C ILE A 15 29.45 -26.12 53.67
N ASP A 16 30.15 -27.22 53.95
CA ASP A 16 31.15 -27.29 55.02
C ASP A 16 32.24 -26.20 54.86
N PRO A 17 32.80 -25.69 55.97
CA PRO A 17 33.79 -24.62 55.92
C PRO A 17 35.03 -25.05 55.11
N SER A 18 35.19 -24.46 53.92
CA SER A 18 36.30 -24.72 53.01
C SER A 18 36.69 -23.45 52.23
N PRO A 19 37.92 -23.35 51.69
CA PRO A 19 38.32 -22.23 50.83
C PRO A 19 37.45 -22.05 49.59
N ILE A 20 36.82 -23.14 49.12
CA ILE A 20 35.89 -23.16 47.99
C ILE A 20 34.58 -22.47 48.36
N ARG A 21 34.09 -22.64 49.59
CA ARG A 21 32.88 -21.96 50.11
C ARG A 21 33.02 -20.44 50.03
N ILE A 22 34.18 -19.90 50.42
CA ILE A 22 34.43 -18.45 50.42
C ILE A 22 34.32 -17.88 49.00
N LYS A 23 34.92 -18.56 48.01
CA LYS A 23 34.83 -18.14 46.61
C LYS A 23 33.41 -18.24 46.05
N ILE A 24 32.68 -19.31 46.37
CA ILE A 24 31.30 -19.50 45.93
C ILE A 24 30.38 -18.43 46.53
N MET A 25 30.50 -18.16 47.83
CA MET A 25 29.66 -17.16 48.50
C MET A 25 29.96 -15.74 48.02
N GLY A 26 31.23 -15.39 47.76
CA GLY A 26 31.58 -14.10 47.17
C GLY A 26 30.94 -13.89 45.78
N ILE A 27 30.98 -14.92 44.92
CA ILE A 27 30.29 -14.87 43.62
C ILE A 27 28.77 -14.77 43.80
N ILE A 28 28.18 -15.48 44.75
CA ILE A 28 26.74 -15.43 45.01
C ILE A 28 26.33 -14.03 45.48
N ASP A 29 27.08 -13.41 46.40
CA ASP A 29 26.76 -12.10 46.96
C ASP A 29 26.85 -10.99 45.90
N ASP A 30 27.84 -11.04 44.99
CA ASP A 30 27.96 -10.10 43.86
C ASP A 30 26.74 -10.14 42.93
N TYR A 31 26.16 -11.32 42.72
CA TYR A 31 24.99 -11.52 41.86
C TYR A 31 23.66 -11.45 42.62
N ARG A 32 23.68 -11.44 43.96
CA ARG A 32 22.48 -11.42 44.80
C ARG A 32 21.61 -10.21 44.53
N ASN A 33 22.23 -9.04 44.38
CA ASN A 33 21.51 -7.80 44.03
C ASN A 33 20.84 -7.90 42.65
N LYS A 34 21.54 -8.47 41.65
CA LYS A 34 20.97 -8.71 40.31
C LYS A 34 19.82 -9.72 40.33
N PHE A 35 19.90 -10.76 41.17
CA PHE A 35 18.81 -11.71 41.35
C PHE A 35 17.59 -11.08 42.01
N VAL A 36 17.80 -10.21 43.00
CA VAL A 36 16.72 -9.45 43.67
C VAL A 36 16.04 -8.49 42.69
N GLU A 37 16.81 -7.76 41.89
CA GLU A 37 16.28 -6.86 40.85
C GLU A 37 15.46 -7.64 39.81
N ALA A 38 16.02 -8.71 39.23
CA ALA A 38 15.32 -9.55 38.27
C ALA A 38 14.04 -10.18 38.85
N ARG A 39 14.04 -10.58 40.12
CA ARG A 39 12.86 -11.10 40.82
C ARG A 39 11.80 -10.01 41.03
N THR A 40 12.23 -8.79 41.30
CA THR A 40 11.35 -7.64 41.49
C THR A 40 10.68 -7.24 40.19
N ASP A 41 11.43 -7.16 39.08
CA ASP A 41 10.87 -6.87 37.75
C ASP A 41 9.94 -7.96 37.24
N ARG A 42 10.28 -9.22 37.53
CA ARG A 42 9.40 -10.35 37.28
C ARG A 42 8.09 -10.20 38.06
N ASN A 43 8.16 -9.92 39.36
CA ASN A 43 6.95 -9.73 40.18
C ASN A 43 6.11 -8.56 39.68
N ARG A 44 6.72 -7.41 39.35
CA ARG A 44 6.01 -6.27 38.74
C ARG A 44 5.31 -6.63 37.43
N SER A 45 5.95 -7.44 36.59
CA SER A 45 5.37 -7.90 35.33
C SER A 45 4.18 -8.84 35.55
N PHE A 46 4.26 -9.71 36.55
CA PHE A 46 3.14 -10.56 36.97
C PHE A 46 1.98 -9.75 37.54
N ASP A 47 2.27 -8.77 38.40
CA ASP A 47 1.24 -7.89 38.98
C ASP A 47 0.54 -7.10 37.89
N ARG A 48 1.29 -6.59 36.90
CA ARG A 48 0.73 -5.88 35.73
C ARG A 48 -0.09 -6.79 34.82
N ALA A 49 0.30 -8.05 34.65
CA ALA A 49 -0.48 -9.01 33.88
C ALA A 49 -1.76 -9.44 34.62
N GLY A 50 -1.70 -9.48 35.96
CA GLY A 50 -2.82 -9.84 36.82
C GLY A 50 -3.84 -8.72 37.02
N SER A 51 -3.40 -7.45 36.99
CA SER A 51 -4.26 -6.28 37.20
C SER A 51 -5.25 -6.02 36.05
N GLY A 52 -5.11 -6.71 34.91
CA GLY A 52 -5.88 -6.43 33.70
C GLY A 52 -5.47 -5.11 33.03
N GLU A 53 -5.93 -4.89 31.80
CA GLU A 53 -5.86 -3.57 31.15
C GLU A 53 -7.11 -2.77 31.55
N ASP A 54 -6.95 -1.47 31.82
CA ASP A 54 -8.09 -0.58 32.01
C ASP A 54 -8.95 -0.57 30.75
N LEU A 55 -10.20 -0.99 30.89
CA LEU A 55 -11.21 -0.97 29.82
C LEU A 55 -12.03 0.31 29.95
N ASP A 56 -12.46 0.86 28.81
CA ASP A 56 -13.38 1.99 28.79
C ASP A 56 -14.68 1.64 29.53
N ALA A 57 -15.27 2.65 30.18
CA ALA A 57 -16.50 2.47 30.94
C ALA A 57 -17.61 1.86 30.07
N GLY A 58 -18.13 0.71 30.50
CA GLY A 58 -19.17 -0.05 29.78
C GLY A 58 -18.66 -1.27 29.01
N ILE A 59 -17.34 -1.46 28.86
CA ILE A 59 -16.76 -2.65 28.24
C ILE A 59 -16.40 -3.67 29.32
N VAL A 60 -17.07 -4.83 29.31
CA VAL A 60 -16.81 -5.91 30.29
C VAL A 60 -15.58 -6.74 29.92
N LYS A 61 -15.34 -6.97 28.63
CA LYS A 61 -14.22 -7.78 28.12
C LYS A 61 -13.84 -7.33 26.72
N SER A 62 -12.54 -7.17 26.48
CA SER A 62 -11.97 -6.89 25.15
C SER A 62 -11.12 -8.07 24.68
N VAL A 63 -11.25 -8.46 23.41
CA VAL A 63 -10.48 -9.54 22.78
C VAL A 63 -9.80 -8.97 21.54
N LYS A 64 -8.47 -8.98 21.54
CA LYS A 64 -7.63 -8.53 20.41
C LYS A 64 -7.18 -9.76 19.61
N VAL A 65 -7.56 -9.84 18.33
CA VAL A 65 -7.14 -10.92 17.42
C VAL A 65 -6.19 -10.34 16.37
N TYR A 66 -4.98 -10.90 16.28
CA TYR A 66 -3.98 -10.49 15.30
C TYR A 66 -4.03 -11.42 14.09
N ILE A 67 -4.20 -10.86 12.90
CA ILE A 67 -4.19 -11.60 11.63
C ILE A 67 -3.00 -11.11 10.82
N ALA A 68 -2.19 -12.05 10.33
CA ALA A 68 -1.05 -11.77 9.47
C ALA A 68 -1.26 -12.37 8.08
N GLU A 69 -0.98 -11.59 7.04
CA GLU A 69 -1.10 -12.01 5.64
C GLU A 69 0.19 -11.63 4.89
N LYS A 70 0.71 -12.54 4.06
CA LYS A 70 1.85 -12.26 3.17
C LYS A 70 1.35 -11.90 1.77
N LYS A 71 1.33 -10.60 1.46
CA LYS A 71 0.92 -10.09 0.14
C LYS A 71 2.05 -10.23 -0.89
N LYS A 72 1.81 -10.97 -1.97
CA LYS A 72 2.75 -11.11 -3.11
C LYS A 72 2.73 -9.88 -4.01
N LEU A 73 3.68 -9.80 -4.95
CA LEU A 73 3.67 -8.80 -6.01
C LEU A 73 2.56 -9.12 -7.02
N SER A 74 1.82 -8.09 -7.45
CA SER A 74 0.72 -8.26 -8.40
C SER A 74 0.69 -7.15 -9.44
N VAL A 75 0.05 -7.42 -10.58
CA VAL A 75 -0.19 -6.42 -11.63
C VAL A 75 -1.00 -5.26 -11.04
N GLY A 76 -0.55 -4.03 -11.27
CA GLY A 76 -1.14 -2.83 -10.66
C GLY A 76 -0.43 -2.33 -9.39
N ASP A 77 0.47 -3.12 -8.79
CA ASP A 77 1.29 -2.64 -7.66
C ASP A 77 2.26 -1.54 -8.13
N LYS A 78 2.51 -0.57 -7.25
CA LYS A 78 3.41 0.55 -7.53
C LYS A 78 4.85 0.23 -7.08
N MET A 79 5.79 0.38 -8.00
CA MET A 79 7.22 0.21 -7.79
C MET A 79 7.95 1.55 -8.00
N ALA A 80 9.17 1.67 -7.47
CA ALA A 80 10.02 2.82 -7.71
C ALA A 80 11.50 2.43 -7.71
N GLY A 81 12.31 3.07 -8.55
CA GLY A 81 13.76 3.09 -8.37
C GLY A 81 14.22 4.22 -7.43
N ARG A 82 15.51 4.24 -7.12
CA ARG A 82 16.12 5.27 -6.26
C ARG A 82 16.19 6.66 -6.90
N HIS A 83 16.13 6.73 -8.22
CA HIS A 83 16.27 7.96 -9.01
C HIS A 83 14.92 8.61 -9.39
N GLY A 84 13.89 8.41 -8.56
CA GLY A 84 12.56 9.02 -8.74
C GLY A 84 11.71 8.41 -9.86
N ASN A 85 12.18 7.35 -10.52
CA ASN A 85 11.45 6.60 -11.54
C ASN A 85 10.38 5.70 -10.89
N LYS A 86 9.16 6.23 -10.77
CA LYS A 86 7.99 5.50 -10.26
C LYS A 86 7.24 4.86 -11.42
N GLY A 87 6.75 3.64 -11.21
CA GLY A 87 5.99 2.89 -12.21
C GLY A 87 4.94 2.00 -11.57
N VAL A 88 4.03 1.51 -12.39
CA VAL A 88 3.05 0.48 -12.03
C VAL A 88 3.38 -0.77 -12.83
N ILE A 89 3.29 -1.94 -12.21
CA ILE A 89 3.52 -3.21 -12.90
C ILE A 89 2.38 -3.42 -13.91
N SER A 90 2.73 -3.46 -15.20
CA SER A 90 1.78 -3.66 -16.30
C SER A 90 1.47 -5.13 -16.54
N ARG A 91 2.49 -6.00 -16.51
CA ARG A 91 2.37 -7.43 -16.78
C ARG A 91 3.46 -8.20 -16.04
N ILE A 92 3.11 -9.40 -15.59
CA ILE A 92 4.05 -10.42 -15.13
C ILE A 92 4.06 -11.49 -16.21
N VAL A 93 5.23 -11.79 -16.77
CA VAL A 93 5.41 -12.78 -17.83
C VAL A 93 6.24 -13.95 -17.28
N ALA A 94 6.18 -15.07 -17.99
CA ALA A 94 7.01 -16.23 -17.69
C ALA A 94 8.48 -15.95 -18.08
N GLU A 95 9.40 -16.71 -17.51
CA GLU A 95 10.85 -16.48 -17.67
C GLU A 95 11.30 -16.74 -19.11
N GLU A 96 10.71 -17.74 -19.76
CA GLU A 96 10.95 -18.10 -21.17
C GLU A 96 10.53 -17.01 -22.16
N ASP A 97 9.61 -16.13 -21.76
CA ASP A 97 9.09 -15.04 -22.59
C ASP A 97 9.95 -13.77 -22.49
N MET A 98 10.91 -13.73 -21.54
CA MET A 98 11.74 -12.55 -21.30
C MET A 98 12.93 -12.51 -22.26
N PRO A 99 13.35 -11.31 -22.68
CA PRO A 99 14.62 -11.15 -23.38
C PRO A 99 15.77 -11.74 -22.58
N PHE A 100 16.68 -12.41 -23.26
CA PHE A 100 17.83 -13.07 -22.62
C PHE A 100 19.16 -12.63 -23.22
N LEU A 101 20.19 -12.73 -22.39
CA LEU A 101 21.58 -12.42 -22.71
C LEU A 101 22.24 -13.55 -23.52
N PRO A 102 23.40 -13.32 -24.17
CA PRO A 102 24.07 -14.37 -24.96
C PRO A 102 24.51 -15.60 -24.15
N ASP A 103 24.61 -15.48 -22.83
CA ASP A 103 24.87 -16.56 -21.88
C ASP A 103 23.61 -17.38 -21.52
N GLY A 104 22.43 -16.98 -22.03
CA GLY A 104 21.14 -17.59 -21.74
C GLY A 104 20.41 -16.99 -20.54
N THR A 105 21.00 -16.02 -19.83
CA THR A 105 20.39 -15.43 -18.63
C THR A 105 19.24 -14.48 -19.03
N PRO A 106 17.99 -14.73 -18.58
CA PRO A 106 16.87 -13.83 -18.85
C PRO A 106 16.95 -12.56 -18.00
N VAL A 107 16.38 -11.46 -18.50
CA VAL A 107 16.28 -10.21 -17.73
C VAL A 107 15.06 -10.24 -16.81
N ASP A 108 15.15 -9.60 -15.64
CA ASP A 108 14.05 -9.59 -14.66
C ASP A 108 13.01 -8.49 -14.92
N ILE A 109 13.47 -7.30 -15.33
CA ILE A 109 12.63 -6.10 -15.48
C ILE A 109 13.02 -5.36 -16.75
N VAL A 110 12.02 -5.03 -17.58
CA VAL A 110 12.18 -4.16 -18.75
C VAL A 110 11.66 -2.76 -18.42
N LEU A 111 12.54 -1.75 -18.53
CA LEU A 111 12.21 -0.35 -18.27
C LEU A 111 12.14 0.45 -19.57
N ASN A 112 11.24 1.44 -19.62
CA ASN A 112 11.10 2.32 -20.77
C ASN A 112 12.21 3.40 -20.78
N PRO A 113 13.05 3.48 -21.84
CA PRO A 113 14.15 4.44 -21.91
C PRO A 113 13.70 5.89 -22.11
N LEU A 114 12.48 6.14 -22.60
CA LEU A 114 12.00 7.50 -22.92
C LEU A 114 11.91 8.42 -21.69
N GLY A 115 11.79 7.83 -20.49
CA GLY A 115 11.74 8.58 -19.24
C GLY A 115 13.06 9.22 -18.83
N VAL A 116 14.20 8.69 -19.31
CA VAL A 116 15.54 9.16 -18.94
C VAL A 116 15.85 10.55 -19.50
N PRO A 117 15.76 10.81 -20.82
CA PRO A 117 16.06 12.13 -21.38
C PRO A 117 15.03 13.17 -20.93
N SER A 118 13.75 12.79 -20.81
CA SER A 118 12.68 13.71 -20.41
C SER A 118 12.83 14.21 -18.97
N ARG A 119 13.33 13.38 -18.04
CA ARG A 119 13.47 13.73 -16.62
C ARG A 119 14.90 14.04 -16.19
N MET A 120 15.86 13.89 -17.09
CA MET A 120 17.29 14.11 -16.87
C MET A 120 17.88 13.32 -15.67
N ASN A 121 17.31 12.15 -15.35
CA ASN A 121 17.77 11.31 -14.25
C ASN A 121 18.79 10.26 -14.75
N VAL A 122 19.91 10.75 -15.29
CA VAL A 122 21.00 9.93 -15.87
C VAL A 122 21.65 9.01 -14.84
N GLY A 123 21.62 9.39 -13.56
CA GLY A 123 22.15 8.58 -12.46
C GLY A 123 21.63 7.14 -12.42
N GLN A 124 20.41 6.88 -12.91
CA GLN A 124 19.88 5.51 -12.97
C GLN A 124 20.66 4.62 -13.94
N VAL A 125 21.18 5.19 -15.02
CA VAL A 125 21.99 4.46 -16.02
C VAL A 125 23.37 4.18 -15.44
N LEU A 126 23.97 5.16 -14.77
CA LEU A 126 25.24 4.99 -14.07
C LEU A 126 25.14 3.95 -12.95
N GLU A 127 24.05 3.95 -12.18
CA GLU A 127 23.74 2.91 -11.18
C GLU A 127 23.65 1.53 -11.85
N THR A 128 22.95 1.44 -12.99
CA THR A 128 22.76 0.19 -13.73
C THR A 128 24.09 -0.40 -14.21
N HIS A 129 24.98 0.44 -14.76
CA HIS A 129 26.31 0.05 -15.20
C HIS A 129 27.20 -0.40 -14.04
N LEU A 130 27.30 0.42 -12.99
CA LEU A 130 28.11 0.10 -11.81
C LEU A 130 27.60 -1.18 -11.13
N GLY A 131 26.28 -1.33 -10.98
CA GLY A 131 25.67 -2.52 -10.42
C GLY A 131 25.91 -3.77 -11.25
N TRP A 132 26.07 -3.64 -12.57
CA TRP A 132 26.43 -4.76 -13.43
C TRP A 132 27.88 -5.21 -13.21
N ALA A 133 28.82 -4.27 -13.23
CA ALA A 133 30.23 -4.53 -12.93
C ALA A 133 30.41 -5.15 -11.54
N CYS A 134 29.79 -4.57 -10.51
CA CYS A 134 29.85 -5.08 -9.14
C CYS A 134 29.31 -6.50 -9.01
N LYS A 135 28.23 -6.85 -9.74
CA LYS A 135 27.66 -8.22 -9.71
C LYS A 135 28.63 -9.24 -10.31
N HIS A 136 29.36 -8.90 -11.36
CA HIS A 136 30.33 -9.80 -12.00
C HIS A 136 31.64 -9.92 -11.21
N LEU A 137 32.10 -8.82 -10.60
CA LEU A 137 33.29 -8.81 -9.73
C LEU A 137 33.03 -9.36 -8.33
N GLY A 138 31.77 -9.60 -7.96
CA GLY A 138 31.39 -10.11 -6.63
C GLY A 138 31.65 -9.10 -5.51
N MET A 139 31.53 -7.81 -5.80
CA MET A 139 31.86 -6.72 -4.85
C MET A 139 30.66 -5.81 -4.57
N HIS A 140 30.77 -5.04 -3.48
CA HIS A 140 29.81 -3.99 -3.15
C HIS A 140 30.45 -2.62 -3.33
N ALA A 141 29.77 -1.71 -4.03
CA ALA A 141 30.20 -0.33 -4.18
C ALA A 141 29.47 0.59 -3.19
N ALA A 142 30.24 1.51 -2.60
CA ALA A 142 29.71 2.64 -1.84
C ALA A 142 30.18 3.93 -2.54
N THR A 143 29.23 4.71 -3.06
CA THR A 143 29.50 6.01 -3.67
C THR A 143 28.96 7.12 -2.75
N PRO A 144 29.79 8.08 -2.32
CA PRO A 144 29.32 9.28 -1.65
C PRO A 144 28.34 10.07 -2.52
N ILE A 145 27.52 10.91 -1.88
CA ILE A 145 26.44 11.66 -2.56
C ILE A 145 27.00 12.77 -3.47
N PHE A 146 28.06 13.45 -3.05
CA PHE A 146 28.63 14.60 -3.75
C PHE A 146 29.99 14.35 -4.40
N ASP A 147 30.80 13.44 -3.82
CA ASP A 147 32.10 13.03 -4.35
C ASP A 147 32.03 11.56 -4.78
N GLY A 148 31.23 11.33 -5.83
CA GLY A 148 30.91 10.01 -6.32
C GLY A 148 31.97 9.43 -7.25
N ILE A 149 31.79 8.17 -7.62
CA ILE A 149 32.63 7.51 -8.63
C ILE A 149 32.52 8.24 -9.98
N SER A 150 33.67 8.45 -10.65
CA SER A 150 33.70 9.04 -11.98
C SER A 150 33.20 8.07 -13.05
N GLU A 151 32.68 8.59 -14.17
CA GLU A 151 32.23 7.76 -15.29
C GLU A 151 33.36 6.87 -15.84
N GLN A 152 34.58 7.42 -15.91
CA GLN A 152 35.75 6.66 -16.39
C GLN A 152 36.02 5.44 -15.51
N GLN A 153 35.97 5.60 -14.19
CA GLN A 153 36.14 4.47 -13.26
C GLN A 153 35.04 3.42 -13.43
N ILE A 154 33.79 3.81 -13.70
CA ILE A 154 32.71 2.85 -13.99
C ILE A 154 33.03 2.04 -15.26
N ARG A 155 33.54 2.70 -16.32
CA ARG A 155 33.94 2.03 -17.56
C ARG A 155 35.14 1.09 -17.37
N ASP A 156 36.11 1.52 -16.57
CA ASP A 156 37.28 0.70 -16.22
C ASP A 156 36.82 -0.56 -15.46
N MET A 157 35.88 -0.41 -14.50
CA MET A 157 35.29 -1.54 -13.76
C MET A 157 34.47 -2.48 -14.66
N LEU A 158 33.74 -1.96 -15.66
CA LEU A 158 33.05 -2.80 -16.64
C LEU A 158 34.06 -3.63 -17.44
N THR A 159 35.16 -3.00 -17.88
CA THR A 159 36.23 -3.67 -18.63
C THR A 159 36.91 -4.74 -17.77
N GLU A 160 37.21 -4.44 -16.51
CA GLU A 160 37.77 -5.39 -15.54
C GLU A 160 36.84 -6.59 -15.31
N ALA A 161 35.53 -6.36 -15.31
CA ALA A 161 34.50 -7.39 -15.21
C ALA A 161 34.30 -8.22 -16.50
N GLY A 162 35.05 -7.93 -17.57
CA GLY A 162 34.89 -8.58 -18.88
C GLY A 162 33.61 -8.15 -19.63
N LEU A 163 33.03 -7.01 -19.25
CA LEU A 163 31.83 -6.44 -19.85
C LEU A 163 32.16 -5.33 -20.86
N PRO A 164 31.25 -5.01 -21.80
CA PRO A 164 31.40 -3.86 -22.70
C PRO A 164 31.51 -2.55 -21.93
N ASP A 165 32.44 -1.69 -22.33
CA ASP A 165 32.70 -0.38 -21.72
C ASP A 165 31.51 0.59 -21.82
N ASP A 166 30.69 0.46 -22.87
CA ASP A 166 29.48 1.25 -23.09
C ASP A 166 28.25 0.72 -22.32
N GLY A 167 28.39 -0.37 -21.55
CA GLY A 167 27.31 -0.98 -20.77
C GLY A 167 26.18 -1.58 -21.62
N LYS A 168 26.42 -1.78 -22.92
CA LYS A 168 25.43 -2.31 -23.86
C LYS A 168 25.82 -3.69 -24.37
N THR A 169 24.84 -4.57 -24.43
CA THR A 169 25.01 -5.93 -24.96
C THR A 169 23.90 -6.28 -25.95
N VAL A 170 24.11 -7.37 -26.66
CA VAL A 170 23.11 -7.96 -27.54
C VAL A 170 22.11 -8.73 -26.67
N LEU A 171 20.82 -8.53 -26.93
CA LEU A 171 19.75 -9.34 -26.36
C LEU A 171 19.08 -10.14 -27.48
N TYR A 172 18.48 -11.25 -27.10
CA TYR A 172 17.62 -12.08 -27.95
C TYR A 172 16.19 -12.04 -27.42
N ASP A 173 15.21 -12.05 -28.30
CA ASP A 173 13.79 -12.13 -27.94
C ASP A 173 13.48 -13.53 -27.43
N GLY A 174 12.97 -13.65 -26.20
CA GLY A 174 12.58 -14.94 -25.61
C GLY A 174 11.49 -15.68 -26.40
N ARG A 175 10.66 -14.95 -27.15
CA ARG A 175 9.54 -15.55 -27.89
C ARG A 175 9.92 -16.11 -29.25
N THR A 176 10.77 -15.41 -29.99
CA THR A 176 11.16 -15.82 -31.35
C THR A 176 12.57 -16.41 -31.40
N GLY A 177 13.42 -16.08 -30.43
CA GLY A 177 14.86 -16.37 -30.46
C GLY A 177 15.65 -15.40 -31.33
N ASP A 178 15.01 -14.43 -31.97
CA ASP A 178 15.68 -13.48 -32.85
C ASP A 178 16.50 -12.46 -32.06
N ARG A 179 17.60 -12.04 -32.67
CA ARG A 179 18.46 -11.00 -32.10
C ARG A 179 17.83 -9.62 -32.31
N PHE A 180 17.83 -8.77 -31.28
CA PHE A 180 17.46 -7.36 -31.44
C PHE A 180 18.46 -6.60 -32.34
N GLU A 181 17.95 -5.67 -33.15
CA GLU A 181 18.76 -4.89 -34.09
C GLU A 181 19.81 -4.03 -33.39
N GLN A 182 19.42 -3.37 -32.30
CA GLN A 182 20.29 -2.48 -31.52
C GLN A 182 20.76 -3.15 -30.23
N ARG A 183 21.99 -2.83 -29.81
CA ARG A 183 22.49 -3.21 -28.48
C ARG A 183 21.73 -2.45 -27.40
N VAL A 184 21.34 -3.16 -26.35
CA VAL A 184 20.51 -2.66 -25.26
C VAL A 184 21.37 -2.48 -24.01
N VAL A 185 21.09 -1.43 -23.24
CA VAL A 185 21.69 -1.24 -21.91
C VAL A 185 21.15 -2.29 -20.98
N VAL A 186 22.02 -3.13 -20.43
CA VAL A 186 21.69 -4.15 -19.43
C VAL A 186 22.50 -3.85 -18.17
N GLY A 187 21.96 -4.19 -17.01
CA GLY A 187 22.70 -4.14 -15.77
C GLY A 187 21.84 -4.35 -14.56
N THR A 188 22.39 -4.03 -13.39
CA THR A 188 21.72 -4.26 -12.11
C THR A 188 21.34 -2.93 -11.49
N ILE A 189 20.04 -2.72 -11.25
CA ILE A 189 19.51 -1.51 -10.60
C ILE A 189 18.74 -1.87 -9.33
N TYR A 190 18.78 -1.01 -8.32
CA TYR A 190 18.05 -1.23 -7.08
C TYR A 190 16.59 -0.75 -7.18
N MET A 191 15.66 -1.70 -7.14
CA MET A 191 14.21 -1.44 -7.22
C MET A 191 13.51 -1.63 -5.87
N LEU A 192 12.57 -0.74 -5.57
CA LEU A 192 11.78 -0.70 -4.34
C LEU A 192 10.30 -0.96 -4.64
N LYS A 193 9.65 -1.73 -3.76
CA LYS A 193 8.18 -1.84 -3.71
C LYS A 193 7.60 -0.76 -2.81
N LEU A 194 6.65 0.01 -3.32
CA LEU A 194 5.95 1.02 -2.52
C LEU A 194 4.76 0.39 -1.79
N HIS A 195 4.33 1.01 -0.69
CA HIS A 195 3.15 0.60 0.07
C HIS A 195 1.82 0.76 -0.70
N HIS A 196 1.85 1.39 -1.88
CA HIS A 196 0.66 1.60 -2.70
C HIS A 196 0.28 0.32 -3.46
N LEU A 197 -0.44 -0.58 -2.78
CA LEU A 197 -0.91 -1.84 -3.32
C LEU A 197 -2.20 -1.67 -4.12
N VAL A 198 -2.36 -2.48 -5.16
CA VAL A 198 -3.59 -2.46 -5.98
C VAL A 198 -4.82 -2.96 -5.22
N SER A 199 -4.65 -3.99 -4.40
CA SER A 199 -5.73 -4.61 -3.61
C SER A 199 -6.38 -3.64 -2.62
N GLU A 200 -5.63 -2.64 -2.17
CA GLU A 200 -6.13 -1.60 -1.28
C GLU A 200 -6.90 -0.52 -2.03
N LYS A 201 -6.68 -0.37 -3.34
CA LYS A 201 -7.33 0.65 -4.17
C LYS A 201 -8.60 0.19 -4.87
N ILE A 202 -8.68 -1.08 -5.26
CA ILE A 202 -9.88 -1.60 -5.93
C ILE A 202 -11.05 -1.57 -4.95
N HIS A 203 -12.15 -0.96 -5.38
CA HIS A 203 -13.41 -0.88 -4.66
C HIS A 203 -14.54 -0.68 -5.67
N ALA A 204 -15.61 -1.45 -5.52
CA ALA A 204 -16.81 -1.34 -6.34
C ALA A 204 -18.04 -1.46 -5.44
N ARG A 205 -19.12 -0.81 -5.85
CA ARG A 205 -20.38 -0.77 -5.11
C ARG A 205 -21.53 -0.85 -6.10
N ALA A 206 -22.55 -1.64 -5.75
CA ALA A 206 -23.87 -1.57 -6.36
C ALA A 206 -24.84 -0.81 -5.43
N VAL A 207 -25.21 -1.43 -4.30
CA VAL A 207 -26.05 -0.83 -3.25
C VAL A 207 -25.28 -0.84 -1.93
N GLY A 208 -25.57 0.09 -1.02
CA GLY A 208 -24.91 0.18 0.29
C GLY A 208 -25.59 1.20 1.20
N PRO A 209 -24.91 1.66 2.26
CA PRO A 209 -25.49 2.61 3.22
C PRO A 209 -25.62 4.03 2.64
N TYR A 210 -26.64 4.74 3.12
CA TYR A 210 -26.96 6.11 2.72
C TYR A 210 -26.92 7.05 3.93
N SER A 211 -26.67 8.33 3.67
CA SER A 211 -26.75 9.39 4.66
C SER A 211 -28.19 9.55 5.17
N LEU A 212 -28.36 9.78 6.48
CA LEU A 212 -29.68 10.01 7.06
C LEU A 212 -30.29 11.36 6.62
N VAL A 213 -29.44 12.36 6.39
CA VAL A 213 -29.89 13.73 6.09
C VAL A 213 -30.26 13.85 4.61
N THR A 214 -29.30 13.59 3.71
CA THR A 214 -29.46 13.84 2.28
C THR A 214 -29.84 12.60 1.48
N GLN A 215 -29.90 11.43 2.10
CA GLN A 215 -30.19 10.14 1.42
C GLN A 215 -29.20 9.77 0.31
N GLN A 216 -28.06 10.45 0.22
CA GLN A 216 -26.98 10.14 -0.72
C GLN A 216 -26.12 8.97 -0.24
N PRO A 217 -25.50 8.20 -1.17
CA PRO A 217 -24.54 7.17 -0.81
C PRO A 217 -23.39 7.72 0.06
N LEU A 218 -23.00 7.00 1.11
CA LEU A 218 -21.82 7.38 1.91
C LEU A 218 -20.53 7.37 1.08
N GLY A 219 -19.51 8.09 1.51
CA GLY A 219 -18.20 8.15 0.86
C GLY A 219 -17.19 7.16 1.45
N GLY A 220 -16.20 6.77 0.64
CA GLY A 220 -15.02 6.03 1.10
C GLY A 220 -15.17 4.51 1.18
N LYS A 221 -14.08 3.80 0.90
CA LYS A 221 -14.04 2.33 0.84
C LYS A 221 -14.47 1.64 2.14
N ALA A 222 -14.08 2.21 3.29
CA ALA A 222 -14.35 1.62 4.61
C ALA A 222 -15.85 1.49 4.93
N GLN A 223 -16.68 2.36 4.37
CA GLN A 223 -18.13 2.39 4.61
C GLN A 223 -18.92 1.79 3.44
N TYR A 224 -18.26 1.02 2.56
CA TYR A 224 -18.84 0.62 1.28
C TYR A 224 -19.38 1.83 0.49
N GLY A 225 -18.62 2.92 0.49
CA GLY A 225 -19.02 4.20 -0.09
C GLY A 225 -19.08 4.20 -1.61
N GLY A 226 -19.87 5.12 -2.17
CA GLY A 226 -19.91 5.41 -3.61
C GLY A 226 -18.76 6.32 -4.03
N GLN A 227 -18.55 6.44 -5.34
CA GLN A 227 -17.64 7.45 -5.90
C GLN A 227 -18.39 8.77 -6.06
N ARG A 228 -17.69 9.88 -5.80
CA ARG A 228 -18.26 11.20 -6.02
C ARG A 228 -18.32 11.48 -7.52
N PHE A 229 -19.53 11.72 -8.02
CA PHE A 229 -19.72 12.36 -9.32
C PHE A 229 -19.67 13.87 -9.09
N GLY A 230 -18.62 14.52 -9.58
CA GLY A 230 -18.33 15.92 -9.31
C GLY A 230 -18.96 16.86 -10.33
N GLU A 231 -18.81 18.15 -10.05
CA GLU A 231 -19.33 19.24 -10.89
C GLU A 231 -18.72 19.25 -12.29
N MET A 232 -17.41 18.99 -12.40
CA MET A 232 -16.75 18.94 -13.70
C MET A 232 -17.23 17.75 -14.55
N GLU A 233 -17.58 16.62 -13.93
CA GLU A 233 -18.17 15.49 -14.64
C GLU A 233 -19.60 15.78 -15.11
N VAL A 234 -20.38 16.56 -14.35
CA VAL A 234 -21.70 17.06 -14.77
C VAL A 234 -21.56 17.94 -16.01
N TRP A 235 -20.67 18.94 -15.99
CA TRP A 235 -20.42 19.82 -17.14
C TRP A 235 -20.00 19.05 -18.39
N ALA A 236 -19.19 18.00 -18.21
CA ALA A 236 -18.80 17.13 -19.32
C ALA A 236 -20.03 16.46 -19.95
N LEU A 237 -20.94 15.89 -19.16
CA LEU A 237 -22.16 15.27 -19.68
C LEU A 237 -23.12 16.28 -20.32
N GLU A 238 -23.22 17.48 -19.76
CA GLU A 238 -24.00 18.58 -20.34
C GLU A 238 -23.45 19.00 -21.70
N ALA A 239 -22.11 19.11 -21.84
CA ALA A 239 -21.46 19.43 -23.11
C ALA A 239 -21.69 18.36 -24.18
N TYR A 240 -21.83 17.09 -23.78
CA TYR A 240 -22.24 16.00 -24.68
C TYR A 240 -23.75 16.01 -25.01
N GLY A 241 -24.57 16.80 -24.32
CA GLY A 241 -26.02 16.78 -24.45
C GLY A 241 -26.67 15.51 -23.90
N ALA A 242 -26.00 14.82 -22.96
CA ALA A 242 -26.43 13.52 -22.44
C ALA A 242 -27.49 13.65 -21.32
N ALA A 243 -28.61 14.30 -21.62
CA ALA A 243 -29.63 14.68 -20.63
C ALA A 243 -30.20 13.47 -19.85
N HIS A 244 -30.54 12.37 -20.53
CA HIS A 244 -31.08 11.17 -19.86
C HIS A 244 -30.08 10.49 -18.93
N ALA A 245 -28.80 10.40 -19.34
CA ALA A 245 -27.76 9.81 -18.51
C ALA A 245 -27.48 10.68 -17.27
N LEU A 246 -27.49 12.00 -17.45
CA LEU A 246 -27.32 12.95 -16.34
C LEU A 246 -28.49 12.89 -15.36
N GLN A 247 -29.73 12.87 -15.87
CA GLN A 247 -30.94 12.71 -15.06
C GLN A 247 -30.89 11.42 -14.23
N GLU A 248 -30.49 10.29 -14.83
CA GLU A 248 -30.35 9.00 -14.15
C GLU A 248 -29.31 9.05 -13.02
N ILE A 249 -28.13 9.65 -13.29
CA ILE A 249 -27.04 9.76 -12.31
C ILE A 249 -27.43 10.64 -11.12
N LEU A 250 -28.08 11.77 -11.37
CA LEU A 250 -28.41 12.75 -10.33
C LEU A 250 -29.64 12.37 -9.49
N THR A 251 -30.53 11.51 -10.00
CA THR A 251 -31.79 11.15 -9.31
C THR A 251 -31.76 9.71 -8.80
N VAL A 252 -32.21 8.76 -9.62
CA VAL A 252 -32.43 7.34 -9.28
C VAL A 252 -31.17 6.59 -8.83
N LYS A 253 -29.96 7.06 -9.18
CA LYS A 253 -28.68 6.50 -8.70
C LYS A 253 -28.15 7.16 -7.42
N SER A 254 -28.76 8.25 -6.95
CA SER A 254 -28.28 9.04 -5.84
C SER A 254 -29.32 9.08 -4.70
N ASP A 255 -30.14 10.13 -4.65
CA ASP A 255 -30.96 10.52 -3.50
C ASP A 255 -32.47 10.51 -3.77
N ASP A 256 -32.93 9.98 -4.90
CA ASP A 256 -34.34 9.64 -5.09
C ASP A 256 -34.67 8.29 -4.42
N ILE A 257 -35.24 8.34 -3.21
CA ILE A 257 -35.55 7.16 -2.39
C ILE A 257 -36.56 6.22 -3.09
N ALA A 258 -37.59 6.79 -3.72
CA ALA A 258 -38.62 5.99 -4.38
C ALA A 258 -38.11 5.48 -5.73
N GLY A 259 -37.46 6.35 -6.50
CA GLY A 259 -36.89 6.06 -7.80
C GLY A 259 -35.83 4.96 -7.77
N ARG A 260 -34.92 4.95 -6.79
CA ARG A 260 -33.88 3.90 -6.68
C ARG A 260 -34.48 2.50 -6.48
N THR A 261 -35.55 2.41 -5.69
CA THR A 261 -36.22 1.13 -5.38
C THR A 261 -36.96 0.62 -6.62
N ARG A 262 -37.71 1.51 -7.28
CA ARG A 262 -38.40 1.19 -8.53
C ARG A 262 -37.43 0.80 -9.65
N MET A 263 -36.33 1.52 -9.79
CA MET A 263 -35.28 1.22 -10.78
C MET A 263 -34.67 -0.16 -10.53
N TYR A 264 -34.34 -0.49 -9.28
CA TYR A 264 -33.83 -1.81 -8.93
C TYR A 264 -34.82 -2.93 -9.28
N GLU A 265 -36.10 -2.77 -8.91
CA GLU A 265 -37.14 -3.73 -9.28
C GLU A 265 -37.32 -3.87 -10.79
N ALA A 266 -37.26 -2.75 -11.51
CA ALA A 266 -37.42 -2.71 -12.95
C ALA A 266 -36.30 -3.48 -13.65
N ILE A 267 -35.04 -3.30 -13.21
CA ILE A 267 -33.88 -4.04 -13.69
C ILE A 267 -34.04 -5.55 -13.42
N VAL A 268 -34.48 -5.93 -12.21
CA VAL A 268 -34.69 -7.34 -11.84
C VAL A 268 -35.82 -7.99 -12.65
N LYS A 269 -36.90 -7.24 -12.92
CA LYS A 269 -38.05 -7.70 -13.71
C LYS A 269 -37.83 -7.62 -15.23
N GLY A 270 -36.74 -7.00 -15.68
CA GLY A 270 -36.46 -6.79 -17.11
C GLY A 270 -37.37 -5.76 -17.78
N THR A 271 -37.98 -4.86 -17.02
CA THR A 271 -38.84 -3.78 -17.53
C THR A 271 -38.06 -2.47 -17.57
N ASN A 272 -38.13 -1.73 -18.68
CA ASN A 272 -37.37 -0.48 -18.86
C ASN A 272 -38.24 0.74 -18.59
N VAL A 273 -38.53 1.02 -17.32
CA VAL A 273 -39.27 2.23 -16.92
C VAL A 273 -38.36 3.10 -16.08
N LEU A 274 -38.02 4.29 -16.58
CA LEU A 274 -37.32 5.34 -15.85
C LEU A 274 -38.36 6.37 -15.39
N ASP A 275 -38.66 6.38 -14.10
CA ASP A 275 -39.51 7.38 -13.48
C ASP A 275 -38.72 8.05 -12.34
N SER A 276 -38.23 9.27 -12.60
CA SER A 276 -37.40 10.06 -11.69
C SER A 276 -38.23 11.08 -10.92
N GLY A 277 -38.09 11.10 -9.60
CA GLY A 277 -38.66 12.11 -8.72
C GLY A 277 -37.72 13.29 -8.45
N CYS A 278 -38.13 14.13 -7.50
CA CYS A 278 -37.30 15.21 -6.98
C CYS A 278 -36.22 14.66 -6.01
N PRO A 279 -34.95 15.07 -6.14
CA PRO A 279 -33.89 14.73 -5.18
C PRO A 279 -34.21 15.15 -3.75
N GLU A 280 -33.93 14.28 -2.76
CA GLU A 280 -34.12 14.63 -1.35
C GLU A 280 -33.20 15.77 -0.88
N SER A 281 -32.03 15.91 -1.49
CA SER A 281 -31.14 17.05 -1.20
C SER A 281 -31.80 18.40 -1.48
N PHE A 282 -32.68 18.49 -2.47
CA PHE A 282 -33.44 19.70 -2.77
C PHE A 282 -34.52 19.98 -1.71
N ASN A 283 -35.19 18.93 -1.22
CA ASN A 283 -36.14 19.05 -0.11
C ASN A 283 -35.45 19.55 1.17
N VAL A 284 -34.26 19.02 1.47
CA VAL A 284 -33.44 19.46 2.61
C VAL A 284 -33.09 20.94 2.46
N LEU A 285 -32.65 21.38 1.28
CA LEU A 285 -32.34 22.78 1.01
C LEU A 285 -33.55 23.69 1.26
N ILE A 286 -34.75 23.32 0.78
CA ILE A 286 -35.98 24.08 1.03
C ILE A 286 -36.24 24.20 2.53
N LYS A 287 -36.10 23.11 3.29
CA LYS A 287 -36.31 23.12 4.74
C LYS A 287 -35.28 23.95 5.49
N GLU A 288 -34.03 23.98 5.04
CA GLU A 288 -33.00 24.86 5.59
C GLU A 288 -33.33 26.34 5.34
N LEU A 289 -33.78 26.70 4.14
CA LEU A 289 -34.22 28.07 3.83
C LEU A 289 -35.45 28.48 4.65
N GLN A 290 -36.43 27.58 4.82
CA GLN A 290 -37.59 27.80 5.68
C GLN A 290 -37.19 27.96 7.15
N GLY A 291 -36.17 27.23 7.61
CA GLY A 291 -35.59 27.38 8.95
C GLY A 291 -34.97 28.76 9.23
N LEU A 292 -34.56 29.48 8.18
CA LEU A 292 -34.09 30.87 8.28
C LEU A 292 -35.24 31.90 8.33
N GLY A 293 -36.50 31.45 8.28
CA GLY A 293 -37.68 32.31 8.22
C GLY A 293 -38.03 32.81 6.82
N LEU A 294 -37.45 32.22 5.76
CA LEU A 294 -37.79 32.53 4.37
C LEU A 294 -38.96 31.66 3.90
N ASN A 295 -40.01 32.26 3.36
CA ASN A 295 -41.13 31.51 2.79
C ASN A 295 -40.81 31.08 1.35
N PHE A 296 -40.29 29.86 1.20
CA PHE A 296 -40.04 29.23 -0.10
C PHE A 296 -41.15 28.21 -0.41
N GLN A 297 -41.73 28.30 -1.61
CA GLN A 297 -42.74 27.37 -2.14
C GLN A 297 -42.41 27.05 -3.59
N VAL A 298 -42.43 25.77 -3.96
CA VAL A 298 -42.25 25.35 -5.35
C VAL A 298 -43.62 25.23 -5.99
N LYS A 299 -43.89 26.03 -7.02
CA LYS A 299 -45.19 26.06 -7.70
C LYS A 299 -45.09 25.50 -9.10
N ASN A 300 -46.15 24.83 -9.55
CA ASN A 300 -46.29 24.44 -10.95
C ASN A 300 -46.73 25.63 -11.81
N GLU A 301 -46.81 25.45 -13.13
CA GLU A 301 -47.31 26.47 -14.06
C GLU A 301 -48.73 26.98 -13.70
N ASP A 302 -49.57 26.11 -13.12
CA ASP A 302 -50.92 26.45 -12.64
C ASP A 302 -50.96 27.17 -11.27
N GLY A 303 -49.79 27.44 -10.67
CA GLY A 303 -49.67 28.14 -9.38
C GLY A 303 -49.92 27.26 -8.14
N GLU A 304 -50.16 25.96 -8.32
CA GLU A 304 -50.31 24.99 -7.24
C GLU A 304 -48.96 24.62 -6.61
N SER A 305 -48.93 24.49 -5.28
CA SER A 305 -47.71 24.11 -4.54
C SER A 305 -47.42 22.62 -4.72
N ILE A 306 -46.23 22.30 -5.24
CA ILE A 306 -45.76 20.93 -5.48
C ILE A 306 -44.86 20.44 -4.32
N LEU A 307 -44.16 21.37 -3.68
CA LEU A 307 -43.30 21.16 -2.50
C LEU A 307 -43.40 22.33 -1.52
#